data_AF-A0A0Q3H4Z9-F1
#
_entry.id   AF-A0A0Q3H4Z9-F1
#
_cell.length_a   1.000
_cell.length_b   1.000
_cell.length_c   1.000
_cell.angle_alpha   90.00
_cell.angle_beta   90.00
_cell.angle_gamma   90.00
#
_symmetry.space_group_name_H-M   'P 1'
#
loop_
_entity.id
_entity.type
_entity.pdbx_description
1 polymer ?
#
loop_
_entity_poly.entity_id
_entity_poly.type
_entity_poly.pdbx_seq_one_letter_code
_entity_poly.pdbx_strand_id
1 'polypeptide(L)'
;MIGAGGSDWKHYVRRNPHVVKRRIRKGIPDCLRGLVWQLISGSRDLLLMNPGVYETLVIYETSTSELEIIRDISRTFPSHIFFQQRHGTGQRSLYNVLKAYSVYDRDVGYVQGMGFIAGLLLLYMSEEDAFWLIVALLKGAVHAPMEGLYQSMKVVFQVGLALLRFCHDDLVKLPFEELLHSLRNFPDEATDPDTLLPLALSFKVSSHLEELEKDYRKRLEGPNASSSNKRLQPLRSTMNGAGSQPLSNLSVGKK
;
A
#
# COMPACT_ATOMS: atom_id res chain seq x y z
N MET A 1 -12.04 -22.95 4.54
CA MET A 1 -10.90 -22.05 4.83
C MET A 1 -11.36 -20.63 5.07
N ILE A 2 -12.16 -20.04 4.17
CA ILE A 2 -12.66 -18.66 4.32
C ILE A 2 -14.02 -18.63 5.07
N GLY A 3 -14.82 -19.71 5.01
CA GLY A 3 -16.18 -19.73 5.57
C GLY A 3 -17.16 -18.96 4.66
N ALA A 4 -18.46 -18.99 4.98
CA ALA A 4 -19.43 -18.15 4.27
C ALA A 4 -19.17 -16.68 4.61
N GLY A 5 -18.76 -15.89 3.62
CA GLY A 5 -18.50 -14.45 3.81
C GLY A 5 -17.29 -14.09 4.69
N GLY A 6 -16.37 -15.01 4.97
CA GLY A 6 -15.16 -14.73 5.75
C GLY A 6 -15.28 -14.91 7.28
N SER A 7 -16.42 -15.37 7.79
CA SER A 7 -16.70 -15.48 9.24
C SER A 7 -15.68 -16.34 10.00
N ASP A 8 -15.18 -17.41 9.38
CA ASP A 8 -14.22 -18.33 10.00
C ASP A 8 -12.76 -17.92 9.80
N TRP A 9 -12.49 -16.84 9.06
CA TRP A 9 -11.14 -16.46 8.63
C TRP A 9 -10.20 -16.24 9.82
N LYS A 10 -10.59 -15.40 10.78
CA LYS A 10 -9.75 -15.05 11.94
C LYS A 10 -9.37 -16.28 12.77
N HIS A 11 -10.34 -17.17 13.00
CA HIS A 11 -10.11 -18.42 13.74
C HIS A 11 -9.20 -19.36 12.95
N TYR A 12 -9.44 -19.54 11.65
CA TYR A 12 -8.65 -20.42 10.80
C TYR A 12 -7.20 -19.96 10.68
N VAL A 13 -6.95 -18.66 10.46
CA VAL A 13 -5.61 -18.08 10.33
C VAL A 13 -4.80 -18.25 11.61
N ARG A 14 -5.42 -18.02 12.77
CA ARG A 14 -4.78 -18.20 14.08
C ARG A 14 -4.34 -19.65 14.30
N ARG A 15 -5.17 -20.61 13.89
CA ARG A 15 -4.88 -22.04 14.05
C ARG A 15 -3.94 -22.61 12.99
N ASN A 16 -3.92 -22.02 11.79
CA ASN A 16 -3.19 -22.55 10.63
C ASN A 16 -2.33 -21.50 9.91
N PRO A 17 -1.48 -20.70 10.60
CA PRO A 17 -0.78 -19.58 9.98
C PRO A 17 0.18 -20.03 8.87
N HIS A 18 0.85 -21.17 9.03
CA HIS A 18 1.76 -21.72 8.03
C HIS A 18 1.03 -22.18 6.76
N VAL A 19 -0.17 -22.74 6.89
CA VAL A 19 -0.98 -23.20 5.75
C VAL A 19 -1.46 -22.00 4.93
N VAL A 20 -1.96 -20.96 5.61
CA VAL A 20 -2.41 -19.72 4.97
C VAL A 20 -1.25 -19.07 4.21
N LYS A 21 -0.10 -18.88 4.87
CA LYS A 21 1.10 -18.30 4.25
C LYS A 21 1.54 -19.09 3.01
N ARG A 22 1.55 -20.42 3.08
CA ARG A 22 1.90 -21.29 1.94
C ARG A 22 0.91 -21.17 0.79
N ARG A 23 -0.39 -21.07 1.08
CA ARG A 23 -1.44 -20.94 0.04
C ARG A 23 -1.37 -19.59 -0.65
N ILE A 24 -1.19 -18.49 0.11
CA ILE A 24 -1.02 -17.14 -0.46
C ILE A 24 0.19 -17.10 -1.41
N ARG A 25 1.32 -17.71 -1.01
CA ARG A 25 2.53 -17.76 -1.84
C ARG A 25 2.37 -18.56 -3.13
N LYS A 26 1.40 -19.47 -3.22
CA LYS A 26 1.05 -20.17 -4.46
C LYS A 26 0.16 -19.36 -5.39
N GLY A 27 -0.27 -18.17 -4.96
CA GLY A 27 -1.26 -17.36 -5.67
C GLY A 27 -2.66 -17.51 -5.10
N ILE A 28 -3.35 -16.38 -5.02
CA ILE A 28 -4.78 -16.33 -4.72
C ILE A 28 -5.54 -16.37 -6.06
N PRO A 29 -6.51 -17.29 -6.24
CA PRO A 29 -7.35 -17.34 -7.43
C PRO A 29 -7.97 -15.97 -7.71
N ASP A 30 -8.01 -15.58 -8.98
CA ASP A 30 -8.37 -14.23 -9.41
C ASP A 30 -9.72 -13.76 -8.83
N CYS A 31 -10.76 -14.60 -8.95
CA CYS A 31 -12.10 -14.34 -8.44
C CYS A 31 -12.20 -14.21 -6.91
N LEU A 32 -11.18 -14.65 -6.16
CA LEU A 32 -11.14 -14.56 -4.70
C LEU A 32 -10.29 -13.40 -4.19
N ARG A 33 -9.55 -12.69 -5.05
CA ARG A 33 -8.61 -11.63 -4.65
C ARG A 33 -9.31 -10.51 -3.89
N GLY A 34 -10.43 -10.01 -4.39
CA GLY A 34 -11.19 -8.93 -3.74
C GLY A 34 -11.51 -9.25 -2.27
N LEU A 35 -12.06 -10.43 -2.00
CA LEU A 35 -12.39 -10.86 -0.64
C LEU A 35 -11.14 -11.16 0.20
N VAL A 36 -10.22 -11.96 -0.33
CA VAL A 36 -9.06 -12.43 0.45
C VAL A 36 -8.12 -11.27 0.80
N TRP A 37 -7.94 -10.28 -0.09
CA TRP A 37 -7.14 -9.09 0.19
C TRP A 37 -7.71 -8.26 1.34
N GLN A 38 -9.03 -8.09 1.41
CA GLN A 38 -9.66 -7.42 2.55
C GLN A 38 -9.46 -8.19 3.86
N LEU A 39 -9.54 -9.52 3.82
CA LEU A 39 -9.37 -10.39 4.99
C LEU A 39 -7.93 -10.46 5.49
N ILE A 40 -6.93 -10.50 4.61
CA ILE A 40 -5.51 -10.56 5.01
C ILE A 40 -5.02 -9.21 5.52
N SER A 41 -5.47 -8.10 4.91
CA SER A 41 -5.06 -6.75 5.31
C SER A 41 -5.76 -6.27 6.59
N GLY A 42 -6.98 -6.75 6.83
CA GLY A 42 -7.86 -6.24 7.88
C GLY A 42 -8.70 -5.03 7.46
N SER A 43 -8.70 -4.65 6.18
CA SER A 43 -9.48 -3.49 5.72
C SER A 43 -10.98 -3.64 5.92
N ARG A 44 -11.50 -4.87 5.88
CA ARG A 44 -12.92 -5.14 6.13
C ARG A 44 -13.32 -4.76 7.55
N ASP A 45 -12.44 -4.99 8.52
CA ASP A 45 -12.68 -4.58 9.90
C ASP A 45 -12.64 -3.04 10.01
N LEU A 46 -11.72 -2.37 9.31
CA LEU A 46 -11.66 -0.90 9.26
C LEU A 46 -12.96 -0.30 8.72
N LEU A 47 -13.46 -0.83 7.60
CA LEU A 47 -14.72 -0.38 7.01
C LEU A 47 -15.87 -0.50 8.01
N LEU A 48 -16.04 -1.67 8.63
CA LEU A 48 -17.13 -1.93 9.58
C LEU A 48 -17.05 -1.07 10.85
N MET A 49 -15.84 -0.67 11.26
CA MET A 49 -15.62 0.19 12.43
C MET A 49 -15.84 1.67 12.13
N ASN A 50 -15.87 2.08 10.85
CA ASN A 50 -15.89 3.48 10.44
C ASN A 50 -16.98 3.77 9.38
N PRO A 51 -18.26 3.44 9.68
CA PRO A 51 -19.35 3.64 8.73
C PRO A 51 -19.51 5.13 8.37
N GLY A 52 -19.65 5.44 7.07
CA GLY A 52 -19.89 6.79 6.57
C GLY A 52 -18.66 7.71 6.51
N VAL A 53 -17.49 7.25 6.99
CA VAL A 53 -16.25 8.05 6.92
C VAL A 53 -15.83 8.27 5.46
N TYR A 54 -15.85 7.23 4.64
CA TYR A 54 -15.48 7.36 3.22
C TYR A 54 -16.36 8.38 2.49
N GLU A 55 -17.68 8.25 2.64
CA GLU A 55 -18.66 9.18 2.08
C GLU A 55 -18.38 10.62 2.53
N THR A 56 -18.08 10.81 3.82
CA THR A 56 -17.78 12.13 4.38
C THR A 56 -16.55 12.76 3.70
N LEU A 57 -15.47 11.98 3.56
CA LEU A 57 -14.22 12.44 2.95
C LEU A 57 -14.38 12.77 1.46
N VAL A 58 -15.20 12.01 0.74
CA VAL A 58 -15.42 12.25 -0.68
C VAL A 58 -16.31 13.48 -0.91
N ILE A 59 -17.38 13.63 -0.13
CA ILE A 59 -18.42 14.65 -0.39
C ILE A 59 -18.07 16.00 0.24
N TYR A 60 -17.68 16.01 1.52
CA TYR A 60 -17.64 17.25 2.31
C TYR A 60 -16.24 17.83 2.45
N GLU A 61 -15.20 17.04 2.24
CA GLU A 61 -13.83 17.48 2.39
C GLU A 61 -13.18 17.92 1.07
N THR A 62 -12.18 18.79 1.16
CA THR A 62 -11.40 19.27 0.01
C THR A 62 -9.95 18.79 0.14
N SER A 63 -9.40 18.27 -0.96
CA SER A 63 -7.99 17.86 -1.02
C SER A 63 -7.12 19.01 -1.53
N THR A 64 -5.93 19.17 -0.97
CA THR A 64 -4.92 20.09 -1.51
C THR A 64 -4.19 19.49 -2.72
N SER A 65 -4.38 18.20 -3.01
CA SER A 65 -3.64 17.45 -4.03
C SER A 65 -4.46 17.15 -5.29
N GLU A 66 -5.61 17.81 -5.49
CA GLU A 66 -6.52 17.49 -6.61
C GLU A 66 -5.83 17.55 -7.98
N LEU A 67 -5.00 18.56 -8.23
CA LEU A 67 -4.30 18.71 -9.52
C LEU A 67 -3.30 17.57 -9.77
N GLU A 68 -2.60 17.12 -8.72
CA GLU A 68 -1.65 16.02 -8.80
C GLU A 68 -2.36 14.69 -9.06
N ILE A 69 -3.48 14.48 -8.38
CA ILE A 69 -4.35 13.32 -8.55
C ILE A 69 -4.88 13.27 -9.99
N ILE A 70 -5.42 14.39 -10.51
CA ILE A 70 -5.96 14.47 -11.88
C ILE A 70 -4.89 14.12 -12.92
N ARG A 71 -3.67 14.65 -12.75
CA ARG A 71 -2.55 14.35 -13.64
C ARG A 71 -2.22 12.86 -13.64
N ASP A 72 -2.18 12.23 -12.47
CA ASP A 72 -1.81 10.82 -12.33
C ASP A 72 -2.91 9.86 -12.81
N ILE A 73 -4.19 10.22 -12.68
CA ILE A 73 -5.30 9.43 -13.22
C ILE A 73 -5.14 9.21 -14.73
N SER A 74 -4.79 10.26 -15.46
CA SER A 74 -4.68 10.21 -16.94
C SER A 74 -3.63 9.22 -17.46
N ARG A 75 -2.68 8.84 -16.60
CA ARG A 75 -1.57 7.91 -16.90
C ARG A 75 -1.64 6.59 -16.14
N THR A 76 -2.70 6.37 -15.34
CA THR A 76 -2.90 5.14 -14.58
C THR A 76 -3.73 4.14 -15.39
N PHE A 77 -3.10 3.07 -15.85
CA PHE A 77 -3.72 2.03 -16.70
C PHE A 77 -4.54 2.58 -17.89
N PRO A 78 -3.99 3.51 -18.70
CA PRO A 78 -4.78 4.29 -19.67
C PRO A 78 -5.41 3.44 -20.79
N SER A 79 -4.90 2.23 -21.05
CA SER A 79 -5.42 1.28 -22.03
C SER A 79 -6.39 0.26 -21.43
N HIS A 80 -6.56 0.22 -20.11
CA HIS A 80 -7.42 -0.77 -19.45
C HIS A 80 -8.90 -0.38 -19.63
N ILE A 81 -9.76 -1.35 -19.98
CA ILE A 81 -11.18 -1.12 -20.31
C ILE A 81 -11.94 -0.32 -19.25
N PHE A 82 -11.60 -0.49 -17.97
CA PHE A 82 -12.21 0.21 -16.86
C PHE A 82 -11.76 1.69 -16.72
N PHE A 83 -10.54 2.02 -17.15
CA PHE A 83 -9.92 3.34 -16.96
C PHE A 83 -9.74 4.14 -18.27
N GLN A 84 -9.90 3.51 -19.44
CA GLN A 84 -9.63 4.11 -20.75
C GLN A 84 -10.54 5.29 -21.09
N GLN A 85 -11.78 5.29 -20.57
CA GLN A 85 -12.72 6.38 -20.82
C GLN A 85 -12.36 7.59 -19.95
N ARG A 86 -11.95 8.69 -20.61
CA ARG A 86 -11.74 9.98 -19.93
C ARG A 86 -12.99 10.41 -19.20
N HIS A 87 -12.85 10.76 -17.92
CA HIS A 87 -13.95 11.15 -17.03
C HIS A 87 -15.05 10.07 -16.85
N GLY A 88 -14.77 8.83 -17.26
CA GLY A 88 -15.63 7.67 -17.05
C GLY A 88 -15.68 7.24 -15.59
N THR A 89 -16.48 6.20 -15.31
CA THR A 89 -16.71 5.71 -13.95
C THR A 89 -15.42 5.26 -13.26
N GLY A 90 -14.56 4.48 -13.92
CA GLY A 90 -13.31 4.02 -13.31
C GLY A 90 -12.34 5.14 -12.96
N GLN A 91 -12.19 6.16 -13.82
CA GLN A 91 -11.36 7.34 -13.51
C GLN A 91 -11.95 8.17 -12.35
N ARG A 92 -13.28 8.26 -12.26
CA ARG A 92 -13.96 8.96 -11.16
C ARG A 92 -13.81 8.21 -9.84
N SER A 93 -13.96 6.88 -9.84
CA SER A 93 -13.71 6.08 -8.64
C SER A 93 -12.26 6.16 -8.19
N LEU A 94 -11.31 6.14 -9.14
CA LEU A 94 -9.90 6.35 -8.84
C LEU A 94 -9.65 7.73 -8.21
N TYR A 95 -10.26 8.78 -8.77
CA TYR A 95 -10.21 10.12 -8.18
C TYR A 95 -10.74 10.14 -6.75
N ASN A 96 -11.94 9.60 -6.53
CA ASN A 96 -12.59 9.62 -5.22
C ASN A 96 -11.76 8.89 -4.15
N VAL A 97 -11.21 7.71 -4.47
CA VAL A 97 -10.35 6.94 -3.55
C VAL A 97 -9.09 7.74 -3.19
N LEU A 98 -8.40 8.32 -4.18
CA LEU A 98 -7.16 9.07 -3.95
C LEU A 98 -7.41 10.39 -3.22
N LYS A 99 -8.50 11.09 -3.58
CA LYS A 99 -8.95 12.30 -2.89
C LYS A 99 -9.23 11.98 -1.42
N ALA A 100 -10.07 10.98 -1.15
CA ALA A 100 -10.43 10.57 0.20
C ALA A 100 -9.19 10.18 1.01
N TYR A 101 -8.27 9.41 0.43
CA TYR A 101 -7.01 9.05 1.12
C TYR A 101 -6.19 10.29 1.48
N SER A 102 -5.99 11.21 0.54
CA SER A 102 -5.18 12.42 0.76
C SER A 102 -5.72 13.33 1.87
N VAL A 103 -7.02 13.26 2.12
CA VAL A 103 -7.68 14.00 3.21
C VAL A 103 -7.65 13.19 4.51
N TYR A 104 -7.84 11.87 4.43
CA TYR A 104 -7.77 10.96 5.58
C TYR A 104 -6.41 11.04 6.27
N ASP A 105 -5.35 11.13 5.48
CA ASP A 105 -3.97 11.26 5.92
C ASP A 105 -3.35 12.55 5.40
N ARG A 106 -3.61 13.67 6.07
CA ARG A 106 -3.11 14.98 5.64
C ARG A 106 -1.60 15.15 5.82
N ASP A 107 -0.97 14.35 6.66
CA ASP A 107 0.47 14.43 6.91
C ASP A 107 1.26 13.94 5.69
N VAL A 108 0.77 12.88 5.03
CA VAL A 108 1.35 12.36 3.78
C VAL A 108 0.66 12.97 2.56
N GLY A 109 -0.65 13.13 2.63
CA GLY A 109 -1.49 13.56 1.52
C GLY A 109 -1.50 12.54 0.38
N TYR A 110 -1.52 13.05 -0.84
CA TYR A 110 -1.33 12.24 -2.04
C TYR A 110 0.16 12.22 -2.44
N VAL A 111 0.68 11.04 -2.75
CA VAL A 111 2.03 10.88 -3.29
C VAL A 111 1.96 10.26 -4.68
N GLN A 112 2.80 10.76 -5.59
CA GLN A 112 2.89 10.29 -6.96
C GLN A 112 3.09 8.77 -7.01
N GLY A 113 2.30 8.09 -7.84
CA GLY A 113 2.35 6.63 -7.99
C GLY A 113 1.32 5.86 -7.16
N MET A 114 0.71 6.47 -6.14
CA MET A 114 -0.41 5.86 -5.39
C MET A 114 -1.59 5.49 -6.29
N GLY A 115 -1.75 6.20 -7.42
CA GLY A 115 -2.78 5.89 -8.42
C GLY A 115 -2.71 4.45 -8.94
N PHE A 116 -1.52 3.89 -9.15
CA PHE A 116 -1.38 2.51 -9.61
C PHE A 116 -1.82 1.50 -8.56
N ILE A 117 -1.58 1.80 -7.28
CA ILE A 117 -2.05 0.96 -6.17
C ILE A 117 -3.58 1.00 -6.13
N ALA A 118 -4.17 2.20 -5.99
CA ALA A 118 -5.62 2.36 -5.92
C ALA A 118 -6.33 1.80 -7.17
N GLY A 119 -5.76 2.03 -8.36
CA GLY A 119 -6.26 1.52 -9.63
C GLY A 119 -6.32 -0.01 -9.67
N LEU A 120 -5.26 -0.70 -9.20
CA LEU A 120 -5.26 -2.16 -9.10
C LEU A 120 -6.36 -2.65 -8.16
N LEU A 121 -6.58 -1.99 -7.03
CA LEU A 121 -7.61 -2.39 -6.06
C LEU A 121 -9.02 -2.27 -6.63
N LEU A 122 -9.29 -1.18 -7.34
CA LEU A 122 -10.57 -0.93 -8.01
C LEU A 122 -10.93 -1.95 -9.10
N LEU A 123 -9.97 -2.74 -9.60
CA LEU A 123 -10.26 -3.85 -10.50
C LEU A 123 -10.87 -5.06 -9.78
N TYR A 124 -10.77 -5.13 -8.45
CA TYR A 124 -11.13 -6.31 -7.66
C TYR A 124 -12.20 -6.07 -6.60
N MET A 125 -12.53 -4.81 -6.29
CA MET A 125 -13.49 -4.47 -5.24
C MET A 125 -14.18 -3.14 -5.48
N SER A 126 -15.17 -2.83 -4.64
CA SER A 126 -15.90 -1.56 -4.71
C SER A 126 -15.00 -0.38 -4.36
N GLU A 127 -15.49 0.83 -4.67
CA GLU A 127 -14.79 2.09 -4.41
C GLU A 127 -14.42 2.27 -2.92
N GLU A 128 -15.37 2.05 -2.01
CA GLU A 128 -15.14 2.16 -0.56
C GLU A 128 -14.24 1.02 -0.03
N ASP A 129 -14.41 -0.21 -0.53
CA ASP A 129 -13.52 -1.32 -0.16
C ASP A 129 -12.06 -1.02 -0.55
N ALA A 130 -11.84 -0.45 -1.73
CA ALA A 130 -10.52 -0.07 -2.22
C ALA A 130 -9.90 1.03 -1.37
N PHE A 131 -10.71 2.02 -0.93
CA PHE A 131 -10.29 3.05 0.02
C PHE A 131 -9.79 2.45 1.34
N TRP A 132 -10.58 1.58 1.97
CA TRP A 132 -10.17 0.98 3.24
C TRP A 132 -8.98 0.05 3.09
N LEU A 133 -8.84 -0.61 1.94
CA LEU A 133 -7.68 -1.45 1.68
C LEU A 133 -6.40 -0.61 1.49
N ILE A 134 -6.44 0.51 0.77
CA ILE A 134 -5.27 1.39 0.66
C ILE A 134 -4.90 2.02 2.01
N VAL A 135 -5.88 2.37 2.84
CA VAL A 135 -5.64 2.78 4.24
C VAL A 135 -4.95 1.66 5.03
N ALA A 136 -5.46 0.43 4.98
CA ALA A 136 -4.85 -0.71 5.67
C ALA A 136 -3.41 -0.99 5.20
N LEU A 137 -3.11 -0.77 3.91
CA LEU A 137 -1.76 -0.95 3.36
C LEU A 137 -0.81 0.16 3.85
N LEU A 138 -1.21 1.42 3.74
CA LEU A 138 -0.31 2.56 3.97
C LEU A 138 -0.21 2.95 5.44
N LYS A 139 -1.35 3.04 6.14
CA LYS A 139 -1.46 3.38 7.57
C LYS A 139 -1.48 2.18 8.50
N GLY A 140 -1.58 0.97 7.96
CA GLY A 140 -1.62 -0.25 8.75
C GLY A 140 -3.01 -0.56 9.29
N ALA A 141 -3.18 -1.82 9.65
CA ALA A 141 -4.39 -2.36 10.28
C ALA A 141 -4.02 -3.58 11.12
N VAL A 142 -4.22 -4.78 10.57
CA VAL A 142 -3.74 -6.04 11.19
C VAL A 142 -2.23 -6.19 11.02
N HIS A 143 -1.68 -5.59 9.96
CA HIS A 143 -0.25 -5.51 9.72
C HIS A 143 0.27 -4.11 10.02
N ALA A 144 1.56 -4.03 10.36
CA ALA A 144 2.23 -2.74 10.50
C ALA A 144 2.06 -1.94 9.19
N PRO A 145 1.88 -0.61 9.30
CA PRO A 145 1.79 0.29 8.14
C PRO A 145 2.92 0.01 7.15
N MET A 146 2.68 0.21 5.86
CA MET A 146 3.79 0.29 4.91
C MET A 146 4.79 1.33 5.39
N GLU A 147 4.37 2.45 6.00
CA GLU A 147 5.25 3.46 6.62
C GLU A 147 6.25 2.91 7.68
N GLY A 148 5.99 1.75 8.29
CA GLY A 148 6.90 1.06 9.23
C GLY A 148 7.84 0.03 8.57
N LEU A 149 8.24 0.30 7.32
CA LEU A 149 8.89 -0.56 6.31
C LEU A 149 10.01 -1.51 6.77
N TYR A 150 9.69 -2.70 7.28
CA TYR A 150 10.59 -3.87 7.10
C TYR A 150 9.86 -5.09 6.60
N GLN A 151 8.68 -5.43 7.13
CA GLN A 151 8.03 -6.69 6.76
C GLN A 151 7.37 -6.66 5.37
N SER A 152 6.71 -5.54 5.02
CA SER A 152 5.95 -5.38 3.78
C SER A 152 6.83 -5.07 2.58
N MET A 153 7.93 -4.33 2.80
CA MET A 153 8.87 -3.94 1.75
C MET A 153 9.97 -4.97 1.50
N LYS A 154 10.16 -5.94 2.40
CA LYS A 154 10.98 -7.13 2.13
C LYS A 154 10.61 -7.78 0.79
N VAL A 155 9.32 -7.88 0.45
CA VAL A 155 8.88 -8.45 -0.83
C VAL A 155 9.32 -7.58 -2.01
N VAL A 156 9.25 -6.25 -1.89
CA VAL A 156 9.70 -5.33 -2.94
C VAL A 156 11.21 -5.46 -3.16
N PHE A 157 12.00 -5.51 -2.08
CA PHE A 157 13.44 -5.77 -2.18
C PHE A 157 13.75 -7.15 -2.76
N GLN A 158 13.01 -8.19 -2.35
CA GLN A 158 13.15 -9.56 -2.86
C GLN A 158 12.89 -9.63 -4.37
N VAL A 159 11.82 -8.97 -4.84
CA VAL A 159 11.47 -8.90 -6.27
C VAL A 159 12.54 -8.11 -7.04
N GLY A 160 12.97 -6.96 -6.53
CA GLY A 160 14.04 -6.17 -7.15
C GLY A 160 15.35 -6.95 -7.25
N LEU A 161 15.75 -7.64 -6.18
CA LEU A 161 16.94 -8.51 -6.18
C LEU A 161 16.80 -9.69 -7.13
N ALA A 162 15.61 -10.27 -7.26
CA ALA A 162 15.36 -11.35 -8.20
C ALA A 162 15.46 -10.89 -9.65
N LEU A 163 14.90 -9.73 -9.99
CA LEU A 163 15.03 -9.13 -11.34
C LEU A 163 16.50 -8.86 -11.68
N LEU A 164 17.24 -8.24 -10.75
CA LEU A 164 18.67 -7.95 -10.92
C LEU A 164 19.50 -9.23 -11.01
N ARG A 165 19.15 -10.27 -10.24
CA ARG A 165 19.84 -11.55 -10.26
C ARG A 165 19.61 -12.29 -11.58
N PHE A 166 18.38 -12.25 -12.08
CA PHE A 166 18.01 -12.88 -13.34
C PHE A 166 18.78 -12.25 -14.51
N CYS A 167 18.87 -10.92 -14.54
CA CYS A 167 19.52 -10.20 -15.64
C CYS A 167 21.00 -9.92 -15.39
N HIS A 168 21.63 -10.54 -14.39
CA HIS A 168 22.97 -10.17 -13.94
C HIS A 168 24.03 -10.27 -15.05
N ASP A 169 24.05 -11.40 -15.76
CA ASP A 169 25.07 -11.68 -16.78
C ASP A 169 24.97 -10.76 -18.00
N ASP A 170 23.79 -10.18 -18.23
CA ASP A 170 23.56 -9.22 -19.31
C ASP A 170 23.87 -7.80 -18.83
N LEU A 171 23.35 -7.42 -17.66
CA LEU A 171 23.55 -6.08 -17.08
C LEU A 171 25.03 -5.73 -16.89
N VAL A 172 25.86 -6.68 -16.45
CA VAL A 172 27.29 -6.41 -16.20
C VAL A 172 28.09 -6.16 -17.49
N LYS A 173 27.59 -6.62 -18.64
CA LYS A 173 28.25 -6.43 -19.94
C LYS A 173 27.84 -5.13 -20.64
N LEU A 174 26.75 -4.50 -20.18
CA LEU A 174 26.21 -3.32 -20.83
C LEU A 174 27.03 -2.06 -20.52
N PRO A 175 27.16 -1.15 -21.49
CA PRO A 175 27.67 0.18 -21.23
C PRO A 175 26.67 0.97 -20.36
N PHE A 176 27.16 1.96 -19.62
CA PHE A 176 26.37 2.68 -18.62
C PHE A 176 25.11 3.34 -19.22
N GLU A 177 25.23 3.82 -20.44
CA GLU A 177 24.17 4.47 -21.22
C GLU A 177 22.97 3.54 -21.48
N GLU A 178 23.21 2.23 -21.59
CA GLU A 178 22.19 1.22 -21.86
C GLU A 178 21.59 0.59 -20.60
N LEU A 179 22.25 0.75 -19.44
CA LEU A 179 21.78 0.19 -18.17
C LEU A 179 20.41 0.72 -17.78
N LEU A 180 20.17 2.03 -17.90
CA LEU A 180 18.89 2.62 -17.52
C LEU A 180 17.73 2.13 -18.40
N HIS A 181 17.99 1.90 -19.68
CA HIS A 181 16.99 1.33 -20.58
C HIS A 181 16.65 -0.10 -20.17
N SER A 182 17.67 -0.91 -19.91
CA SER A 182 17.50 -2.32 -19.52
C SER A 182 16.84 -2.48 -18.16
N LEU A 183 17.15 -1.62 -17.19
CA LEU A 183 16.50 -1.59 -15.87
C LEU A 183 15.05 -1.08 -15.93
N ARG A 184 14.67 -0.35 -16.98
CA ARG A 184 13.29 0.09 -17.20
C ARG A 184 12.46 -0.99 -17.91
N ASN A 185 13.10 -1.79 -18.76
CA ASN A 185 12.47 -2.75 -19.64
C ASN A 185 13.12 -4.13 -19.43
N PHE A 186 12.76 -4.79 -18.33
CA PHE A 186 13.17 -6.18 -18.10
C PHE A 186 12.56 -7.11 -19.16
N PRO A 187 13.27 -8.20 -19.55
CA PRO A 187 12.73 -9.16 -20.50
C PRO A 187 11.50 -9.88 -19.93
N ASP A 188 10.60 -10.33 -20.80
CA ASP A 188 9.32 -10.93 -20.41
C ASP A 188 9.54 -12.14 -19.48
N GLU A 189 10.57 -12.96 -19.75
CA GLU A 189 10.94 -14.13 -18.94
C GLU A 189 11.35 -13.76 -17.51
N ALA A 190 12.00 -12.59 -17.32
CA ALA A 190 12.36 -12.11 -15.99
C ALA A 190 11.15 -11.58 -15.21
N THR A 191 10.10 -11.17 -15.92
CA THR A 191 8.87 -10.62 -15.33
C THR A 191 7.75 -11.64 -15.14
N ASP A 192 7.93 -12.86 -15.65
CA ASP A 192 7.02 -13.98 -15.45
C ASP A 192 6.83 -14.29 -13.96
N PRO A 193 5.60 -14.19 -13.39
CA PRO A 193 5.38 -14.37 -11.96
C PRO A 193 5.74 -15.77 -11.44
N ASP A 194 5.56 -16.81 -12.26
CA ASP A 194 5.82 -18.20 -11.87
C ASP A 194 7.32 -18.50 -11.76
N THR A 195 8.15 -17.75 -12.50
CA THR A 195 9.61 -17.81 -12.41
C THR A 195 10.16 -16.82 -11.37
N LEU A 196 9.65 -15.59 -11.38
CA LEU A 196 10.14 -14.47 -10.57
C LEU A 196 9.83 -14.65 -9.08
N LEU A 197 8.60 -15.02 -8.71
CA LEU A 197 8.20 -15.06 -7.29
C LEU A 197 8.91 -16.16 -6.48
N PRO A 198 9.12 -17.39 -6.99
CA PRO A 198 9.93 -18.38 -6.28
C PRO A 198 11.37 -17.92 -6.05
N LEU A 199 11.98 -17.27 -7.05
CA LEU A 199 13.33 -16.71 -6.93
C LEU A 199 13.37 -15.58 -5.89
N ALA A 200 12.43 -14.63 -5.97
CA ALA A 200 12.30 -13.52 -5.02
C ALA A 200 12.15 -14.02 -3.57
N LEU A 201 11.25 -14.97 -3.34
CA LEU A 201 10.99 -15.50 -2.00
C LEU A 201 12.14 -16.33 -1.42
N SER A 202 13.12 -16.73 -2.25
CA SER A 202 14.34 -17.44 -1.80
C SER A 202 15.35 -16.51 -1.12
N PHE A 203 15.33 -15.21 -1.40
CA PHE A 203 16.26 -14.25 -0.80
C PHE A 203 15.95 -14.05 0.69
N LYS A 204 16.95 -14.24 1.54
CA LYS A 204 16.88 -13.95 2.98
C LYS A 204 17.26 -12.50 3.23
N VAL A 205 16.26 -11.62 3.32
CA VAL A 205 16.46 -10.17 3.39
C VAL A 205 16.28 -9.62 4.83
N SER A 206 16.00 -10.46 5.84
CA SER A 206 15.55 -9.98 7.15
C SER A 206 16.63 -9.33 8.01
N SER A 207 17.74 -10.01 8.32
CA SER A 207 18.75 -9.48 9.25
C SER A 207 19.57 -8.36 8.62
N HIS A 208 19.90 -8.48 7.34
CA HIS A 208 20.78 -7.53 6.66
C HIS A 208 20.12 -6.16 6.43
N LEU A 209 18.81 -6.10 6.15
CA LEU A 209 18.11 -4.81 6.03
C LEU A 209 18.06 -4.05 7.36
N GLU A 210 17.89 -4.75 8.48
CA GLU A 210 17.86 -4.14 9.81
C GLU A 210 19.24 -3.58 10.19
N GLU A 211 20.31 -4.28 9.82
CA GLU A 211 21.69 -3.78 9.95
C GLU A 211 21.95 -2.55 9.08
N LEU A 212 21.59 -2.61 7.79
CA LEU A 212 21.75 -1.50 6.85
C LEU A 212 20.97 -0.25 7.29
N GLU A 213 19.77 -0.43 7.82
CA GLU A 213 19.00 0.68 8.39
C GLU A 213 19.74 1.32 9.57
N LYS A 214 20.19 0.49 10.52
CA LYS A 214 20.88 0.98 11.71
C LYS A 214 22.13 1.76 11.33
N ASP A 215 22.86 1.27 10.32
CA ASP A 215 24.05 1.95 9.81
C ASP A 215 23.72 3.23 9.05
N TYR A 216 22.63 3.26 8.28
CA TYR A 216 22.13 4.48 7.64
C TYR A 216 21.75 5.54 8.68
N ARG A 217 21.00 5.18 9.73
CA ARG A 217 20.61 6.11 10.81
C ARG A 217 21.83 6.67 11.56
N LYS A 218 22.81 5.81 11.90
CA LYS A 218 24.06 6.27 12.53
C LYS A 218 24.83 7.28 11.67
N ARG A 219 24.82 7.10 10.34
CA ARG A 219 25.48 8.03 9.40
C ARG A 219 24.76 9.38 9.32
N LEU A 220 23.44 9.39 9.49
CA LEU A 220 22.66 10.64 9.57
C LEU A 220 22.92 11.41 10.87
N GLU A 221 23.20 10.71 11.97
CA GLU A 221 23.39 11.33 13.29
C GLU A 221 24.77 11.99 13.46
N GLY A 222 25.83 11.45 12.85
CA GLY A 222 27.18 12.07 12.82
C GLY A 222 27.82 12.41 14.19
N PRO A 223 29.12 12.76 14.25
CA PRO A 223 29.79 13.11 15.52
C PRO A 223 29.46 14.51 16.08
N ASN A 224 28.63 15.32 15.39
CA ASN A 224 28.35 16.72 15.77
C ASN A 224 26.96 16.97 16.39
N ALA A 225 26.28 15.93 16.87
CA ALA A 225 24.93 16.05 17.46
C ALA A 225 24.88 16.67 18.88
N SER A 226 25.85 17.50 19.29
CA SER A 226 25.80 18.24 20.56
C SER A 226 25.40 19.72 20.42
N SER A 227 25.17 20.23 19.22
CA SER A 227 24.87 21.67 19.03
C SER A 227 23.89 21.93 17.89
N SER A 228 22.62 21.54 18.05
CA SER A 228 21.45 22.22 17.44
C SER A 228 20.15 21.50 17.83
N ASN A 229 19.48 22.01 18.86
CA ASN A 229 18.13 21.63 19.24
C ASN A 229 17.10 22.16 18.20
N LYS A 230 17.05 21.52 17.02
CA LYS A 230 15.85 21.50 16.17
C LYS A 230 15.50 20.05 15.86
N ARG A 231 14.80 19.46 16.83
CA ARG A 231 14.20 18.12 16.85
C ARG A 231 13.57 17.75 15.50
N LEU A 232 14.14 16.77 14.81
CA LEU A 232 13.36 15.73 14.13
C LEU A 232 13.14 14.63 15.18
N GLN A 233 12.00 14.63 15.86
CA GLN A 233 11.62 13.48 16.67
C GLN A 233 11.06 12.38 15.76
N PRO A 234 11.43 11.11 15.97
CA PRO A 234 10.63 10.01 15.46
C PRO A 234 9.27 10.07 16.15
N LEU A 235 8.17 10.07 15.39
CA LEU A 235 6.82 9.95 15.90
C LEU A 235 6.67 8.63 16.69
N ARG A 236 6.99 8.68 17.99
CA ARG A 236 6.38 7.78 18.97
C ARG A 236 4.94 8.25 19.13
N SER A 237 4.01 7.61 18.42
CA SER A 237 2.61 7.70 18.80
C SER A 237 2.49 7.11 20.21
N THR A 238 2.25 7.99 21.17
CA THR A 238 1.70 7.62 22.46
C THR A 238 0.41 6.86 22.21
N MET A 239 0.45 5.53 22.33
CA MET A 239 -0.69 4.79 22.82
C MET A 239 -0.99 5.32 24.22
N ASN A 240 -2.04 6.14 24.32
CA ASN A 240 -2.87 6.27 25.51
C ASN A 240 -4.25 6.71 25.04
N GLY A 241 -5.27 6.00 25.50
CA GLY A 241 -6.62 6.05 24.97
C GLY A 241 -7.26 7.44 25.02
N ALA A 242 -7.91 7.79 23.91
CA ALA A 242 -9.17 8.50 23.91
C ALA A 242 -10.13 7.53 23.19
N GLY A 243 -11.12 6.96 23.87
CA GLY A 243 -12.15 7.72 24.55
C GLY A 243 -13.24 7.96 23.51
N SER A 244 -14.12 6.98 23.41
CA SER A 244 -15.46 7.13 22.84
C SER A 244 -16.09 8.42 23.35
N GLN A 245 -16.30 9.39 22.46
CA GLN A 245 -17.32 10.42 22.65
C GLN A 245 -18.18 10.52 21.39
N PRO A 246 -19.51 10.42 21.53
CA PRO A 246 -20.43 10.64 20.42
C PRO A 246 -20.49 12.13 20.10
N LEU A 247 -20.45 12.47 18.81
CA LEU A 247 -20.77 13.81 18.34
C LEU A 247 -22.28 14.06 18.50
N SER A 248 -22.68 14.45 19.71
CA SER A 248 -23.96 15.11 19.97
C SER A 248 -23.69 16.56 20.33
N ASN A 249 -23.98 17.49 19.41
CA ASN A 249 -24.53 18.83 19.66
C ASN A 249 -24.43 19.69 18.40
N LEU A 250 -25.45 19.61 17.54
CA LEU A 250 -25.81 20.69 16.62
C LEU A 250 -27.13 21.26 17.13
N SER A 251 -26.99 22.32 17.93
CA SER A 251 -28.10 23.12 18.42
C SER A 251 -28.85 23.75 17.24
N VAL A 252 -30.14 23.46 17.20
CA VAL A 252 -31.15 24.12 16.37
C VAL A 252 -31.15 25.61 16.67
N GLY A 253 -30.63 26.42 15.75
CA GLY A 253 -30.85 27.87 15.73
C GLY A 253 -32.21 28.17 15.11
N LYS A 254 -33.24 28.29 15.95
CA LYS A 254 -34.46 29.03 15.60
C LYS A 254 -34.18 30.53 15.73
N LYS A 255 -34.23 31.26 14.62
CA LYS A 255 -35.04 32.47 14.42
C LYS A 255 -34.86 32.97 13.00
#